data_AF-E3NWL1-F1
#
_entry.id   AF-E3NWL1-F1
#
_cell.length_a   1.000
_cell.length_b   1.000
_cell.length_c   1.000
_cell.angle_alpha   90.00
_cell.angle_beta   90.00
_cell.angle_gamma   90.00
#
_symmetry.space_group_name_H-M   'P 1'
#
loop_
_entity.id
_entity.type
_entity.pdbx_description
1 polymer ?
#
loop_
_entity_poly.entity_id
_entity_poly.type
_entity_poly.pdbx_seq_one_letter_code
_entity_poly.pdbx_strand_id
1 'polypeptide(L)'
;MTKMECENAVDHHQVGNQTLISKGNGIFHSLPSVTKIEPWIKGGQCDEGTVYSLEVGEIATPDGEKVISPLGDTSGCQAPKGQCELTDALILWISDGITKFCKYSKVQTTEAYITKTKIAIPSLQMALEIKQNQNDTQIENCSLRMAVITNNGFMISIRDYRQSLSELIDSVEKKQRRRRSLTLKEDQRVY
;
A
#
# COMPACT_ATOMS: atom_id res chain seq x y z
N MET A 1 11.11 7.93 23.17
CA MET A 1 11.11 6.56 23.74
C MET A 1 11.93 5.68 22.81
N THR A 2 12.84 4.88 23.36
CA THR A 2 13.71 3.97 22.60
C THR A 2 13.02 2.62 22.35
N LYS A 3 13.54 1.82 21.41
CA LYS A 3 13.06 0.45 21.15
C LYS A 3 13.04 -0.41 22.42
N MET A 4 14.15 -0.44 23.17
CA MET A 4 14.26 -1.23 24.39
C MET A 4 13.27 -0.79 25.47
N GLU A 5 13.02 0.52 25.62
CA GLU A 5 11.99 1.02 26.55
C GLU A 5 10.59 0.58 26.13
N CYS A 6 10.31 0.57 24.82
CA CYS A 6 9.02 0.13 24.30
C CYS A 6 8.82 -1.39 24.44
N GLU A 7 9.84 -2.20 24.16
CA GLU A 7 9.82 -3.66 24.39
C GLU A 7 9.56 -3.97 25.88
N ASN A 8 10.29 -3.30 26.78
CA ASN A 8 10.06 -3.43 28.22
C ASN A 8 8.63 -3.02 28.62
N ALA A 9 8.08 -1.96 28.00
CA ALA A 9 6.72 -1.53 28.25
C ALA A 9 5.68 -2.56 27.78
N VAL A 10 5.93 -3.24 26.67
CA VAL A 10 5.07 -4.34 26.19
C VAL A 10 5.15 -5.54 27.14
N ASP A 11 6.35 -5.95 27.53
CA ASP A 11 6.55 -7.16 28.35
C ASP A 11 6.08 -6.99 29.80
N HIS A 12 6.29 -5.81 30.38
CA HIS A 12 6.09 -5.56 31.81
C HIS A 12 4.95 -4.58 32.12
N HIS A 13 4.31 -4.00 31.10
CA HIS A 13 3.33 -2.91 31.25
C HIS A 13 3.88 -1.76 32.11
N GLN A 14 5.13 -1.37 31.88
CA GLN A 14 5.83 -0.33 32.64
C GLN A 14 6.68 0.58 31.76
N VAL A 15 6.65 1.88 32.04
CA VAL A 15 7.58 2.85 31.44
C VAL A 15 8.33 3.55 32.57
N GLY A 16 9.63 3.25 32.70
CA GLY A 16 10.41 3.65 33.87
C GLY A 16 9.79 3.09 35.15
N ASN A 17 9.46 3.98 36.10
CA ASN A 17 8.79 3.59 37.35
C ASN A 17 7.25 3.69 37.29
N GLN A 18 6.69 3.98 36.11
CA GLN A 18 5.25 4.14 35.94
C GLN A 18 4.61 2.83 35.48
N THR A 19 3.63 2.34 36.23
CA THR A 19 2.82 1.19 35.83
C THR A 19 1.71 1.63 34.89
N LEU A 20 1.55 0.89 33.79
CA LEU A 20 0.50 1.09 32.81
C LEU A 20 -0.74 0.28 33.20
N ILE A 21 -1.87 0.97 33.33
CA ILE A 21 -3.15 0.40 33.75
C ILE A 21 -4.00 0.18 32.51
N SER A 22 -4.48 -1.05 32.31
CA SER A 22 -5.34 -1.38 31.18
C SER A 22 -6.62 -0.55 31.17
N LYS A 23 -6.98 -0.05 29.99
CA LYS A 23 -8.23 0.65 29.68
C LYS A 23 -9.17 -0.19 28.80
N GLY A 24 -8.78 -1.42 28.49
CA GLY A 24 -9.47 -2.31 27.55
C GLY A 24 -8.96 -2.18 26.12
N ASN A 25 -9.32 -3.14 25.26
CA ASN A 25 -8.99 -3.16 23.82
C ASN A 25 -7.50 -2.98 23.51
N GLY A 26 -6.59 -3.52 24.34
CA GLY A 26 -5.15 -3.39 24.13
C GLY A 26 -4.55 -2.02 24.47
N ILE A 27 -5.33 -1.13 25.09
CA ILE A 27 -4.87 0.21 25.50
C ILE A 27 -4.49 0.20 26.99
N PHE A 28 -3.35 0.82 27.32
CA PHE A 28 -2.84 0.95 28.69
C PHE A 28 -2.29 2.35 28.93
N HIS A 29 -2.68 2.98 30.05
CA HIS A 29 -2.21 4.32 30.41
C HIS A 29 -1.55 4.33 31.78
N SER A 30 -0.50 5.12 31.95
CA SER A 30 0.01 5.45 33.28
C SER A 30 -0.95 6.39 34.02
N LEU A 31 -0.74 6.53 35.32
CA LEU A 31 -1.27 7.70 36.03
C LEU A 31 -0.48 8.95 35.59
N PRO A 32 -1.05 10.16 35.68
CA PRO A 32 -0.31 11.38 35.38
C PRO A 32 0.85 11.55 36.37
N SER A 33 2.09 11.66 35.88
CA SER A 33 3.19 12.15 36.72
C SER A 33 3.13 13.66 36.81
N VAL A 34 2.66 14.16 37.94
CA VAL A 34 2.55 15.60 38.19
C VAL A 34 3.94 16.19 38.38
N THR A 35 4.32 17.12 37.51
CA THR A 35 5.50 17.97 37.70
C THR A 35 4.99 19.27 38.30
N LYS A 36 5.32 19.54 39.57
CA LYS A 36 4.98 20.81 40.21
C LYS A 36 5.84 21.90 39.59
N ILE A 37 5.25 22.74 38.75
CA ILE A 37 5.93 23.91 38.21
C ILE A 37 5.89 25.01 39.28
N GLU A 38 7.06 25.54 39.62
CA GLU A 38 7.12 26.74 40.48
C GLU A 38 6.45 27.91 39.75
N PRO A 39 5.52 28.63 40.40
CA PRO A 39 4.71 29.64 39.74
C PRO A 39 5.57 30.80 39.24
N TRP A 40 5.61 30.99 37.93
CA TRP A 40 6.21 32.16 37.28
C TRP A 40 5.37 33.45 37.43
N ILE A 41 4.11 33.33 37.90
CA ILE A 41 3.20 34.44 38.21
C ILE A 41 2.51 34.18 39.55
N LYS A 42 2.41 35.20 40.42
CA LYS A 42 1.61 35.13 41.66
C LYS A 42 0.14 34.82 41.32
N GLY A 43 -0.29 33.60 41.58
CA GLY A 43 -1.71 33.22 41.63
C GLY A 43 -2.18 32.13 40.66
N GLY A 44 -1.31 31.56 39.81
CA GLY A 44 -1.65 30.41 38.97
C GLY A 44 -0.70 29.25 39.22
N GLN A 45 -1.18 28.19 39.86
CA GLN A 45 -0.52 26.88 39.80
C GLN A 45 -1.17 26.09 38.67
N CYS A 46 -0.40 25.77 37.63
CA CYS A 46 -0.78 24.79 36.63
C CYS A 46 0.03 23.54 36.90
N ASP A 47 -0.66 22.46 37.27
CA ASP A 47 -0.03 21.15 37.33
C ASP A 47 0.09 20.61 35.90
N GLU A 48 1.32 20.43 35.42
CA GLU A 48 1.57 19.70 34.18
C GLU A 48 1.83 18.23 34.50
N GLY A 49 1.10 17.35 33.83
CA GLY A 49 1.20 15.91 34.01
C GLY A 49 1.59 15.22 32.70
N THR A 50 2.56 14.31 32.76
CA THR A 50 2.84 13.41 31.63
C THR A 50 2.10 12.09 31.84
N VAL A 51 1.42 11.61 30.80
CA VAL A 51 0.78 10.30 30.76
C VAL A 51 1.45 9.48 29.66
N TYR A 52 1.93 8.29 30.01
CA TYR A 52 2.42 7.33 29.02
C TYR A 52 1.25 6.47 28.53
N SER A 53 1.20 6.26 27.22
CA SER A 53 0.22 5.38 26.58
C SER A 53 0.93 4.25 25.85
N LEU A 54 0.38 3.05 25.97
CA LEU A 54 0.75 1.87 25.19
C LEU A 54 -0.52 1.35 24.52
N GLU A 55 -0.44 1.13 23.22
CA GLU A 55 -1.51 0.53 22.43
C GLU A 55 -0.97 -0.71 21.72
N VAL A 56 -1.69 -1.82 21.87
CA VAL A 56 -1.38 -3.11 21.24
C VAL A 56 -2.45 -3.40 20.20
N GLY A 57 -2.02 -3.61 18.96
CA GLY A 57 -2.91 -3.87 17.84
C GLY A 57 -2.22 -4.64 16.73
N GLU A 58 -2.81 -4.57 15.53
CA GLU A 58 -2.39 -5.36 14.39
C GLU A 58 -1.55 -4.55 13.40
N ILE A 59 -0.63 -5.26 12.74
CA ILE A 59 0.17 -4.76 11.63
C ILE A 59 -0.08 -5.67 10.44
N ALA A 60 -0.34 -5.08 9.28
CA ALA A 60 -0.44 -5.80 8.02
C ALA A 60 0.47 -5.20 6.95
N THR A 61 0.90 -6.04 6.02
CA THR A 61 1.68 -5.62 4.85
C THR A 61 1.01 -6.09 3.56
N PRO A 62 0.71 -5.19 2.60
CA PRO A 62 0.04 -5.55 1.36
C PRO A 62 0.97 -6.11 0.27
N ASP A 63 2.29 -5.93 0.42
CA ASP A 63 3.31 -6.28 -0.58
C ASP A 63 4.64 -6.78 0.03
N GLY A 64 4.69 -6.95 1.34
CA GLY A 64 5.88 -7.32 2.10
C GLY A 64 6.84 -6.15 2.36
N GLU A 65 6.51 -4.94 1.91
CA GLU A 65 7.33 -3.73 2.08
C GLU A 65 6.61 -2.64 2.87
N LYS A 66 5.36 -2.36 2.53
CA LYS A 66 4.57 -1.30 3.15
C LYS A 66 3.90 -1.81 4.41
N VAL A 67 3.61 -0.89 5.32
CA VAL A 67 2.92 -1.17 6.57
C VAL A 67 1.58 -0.43 6.57
N ILE A 68 0.54 -1.10 7.02
CA ILE A 68 -0.74 -0.50 7.38
C ILE A 68 -1.10 -0.93 8.81
N SER A 69 -1.66 0.00 9.58
CA SER A 69 -2.03 -0.24 10.98
C SER A 69 -3.12 0.73 11.42
N PRO A 70 -4.01 0.34 12.34
CA PRO A 70 -4.85 1.29 13.07
C PRO A 70 -4.06 2.11 14.11
N LEU A 71 -2.84 1.70 14.45
CA LEU A 71 -2.01 2.31 15.51
C LEU A 71 -1.44 3.69 15.16
N GLY A 72 -1.59 4.14 13.91
CA GLY A 72 -1.12 5.46 13.49
C GLY A 72 -0.87 5.56 11.99
N ASP A 73 -0.39 6.72 11.56
CA ASP A 73 0.03 6.93 10.18
C ASP A 73 1.37 6.25 9.90
N THR A 74 1.32 5.06 9.29
CA THR A 74 2.50 4.29 8.93
C THR A 74 3.09 4.65 7.57
N SER A 75 2.76 5.84 7.04
CA SER A 75 3.33 6.35 5.80
C SER A 75 4.85 6.51 5.91
N GLY A 76 5.58 5.79 5.07
CA GLY A 76 7.06 5.80 5.06
C GLY A 76 7.71 4.72 5.94
N CYS A 77 6.92 3.97 6.71
CA CYS A 77 7.40 2.78 7.43
C CYS A 77 7.67 1.63 6.46
N GLN A 78 8.67 0.79 6.77
CA GLN A 78 9.03 -0.39 5.99
C GLN A 78 8.85 -1.64 6.82
N ALA A 79 8.01 -2.58 6.35
CA ALA A 79 7.64 -3.79 7.06
C ALA A 79 8.85 -4.63 7.53
N PRO A 80 9.93 -4.81 6.73
CA PRO A 80 11.09 -5.58 7.19
C PRO A 80 11.85 -4.96 8.37
N LYS A 81 11.67 -3.66 8.66
CA LYS A 81 12.41 -2.98 9.74
C LYS A 81 11.97 -3.40 11.15
N GLY A 82 10.73 -3.89 11.31
CA GLY A 82 10.19 -4.26 12.63
C GLY A 82 9.91 -3.07 13.56
N GLN A 83 10.11 -1.85 13.08
CA GLN A 83 9.86 -0.63 13.86
C GLN A 83 9.58 0.57 12.96
N CYS A 84 8.82 1.52 13.49
CA CYS A 84 8.62 2.83 12.88
C CYS A 84 8.53 3.93 13.94
N GLU A 85 9.37 4.94 13.77
CA GLU A 85 9.34 6.17 14.57
C GLU A 85 8.38 7.16 13.93
N LEU A 86 7.34 7.53 14.65
CA LEU A 86 6.43 8.62 14.33
C LEU A 86 6.80 9.86 15.15
N THR A 87 6.16 10.99 14.87
CA THR A 87 6.42 12.26 15.57
C THR A 87 6.18 12.16 17.08
N ASP A 88 5.20 11.36 17.49
CA ASP A 88 4.70 11.24 18.87
C ASP A 88 4.69 9.80 19.42
N ALA A 89 5.07 8.81 18.61
CA ALA A 89 5.00 7.40 18.98
C ALA A 89 6.14 6.57 18.35
N LEU A 90 6.40 5.41 18.96
CA LEU A 90 7.23 4.36 18.38
C LEU A 90 6.36 3.12 18.23
N ILE A 91 6.21 2.62 17.00
CA ILE A 91 5.47 1.39 16.69
C ILE A 91 6.50 0.27 16.49
N LEU A 92 6.31 -0.86 17.17
CA LEU A 92 7.14 -2.06 17.06
C LEU A 92 6.32 -3.25 16.57
N TRP A 93 6.96 -4.14 15.80
CA TRP A 93 6.35 -5.41 15.37
C TRP A 93 7.41 -6.47 15.05
N ILE A 94 6.96 -7.71 14.98
CA ILE A 94 7.80 -8.84 14.57
C ILE A 94 7.95 -8.81 13.04
N SER A 95 9.17 -8.60 12.55
CA SER A 95 9.46 -8.60 11.11
C SER A 95 9.96 -9.94 10.57
N ASP A 96 10.19 -10.92 11.45
CA ASP A 96 10.68 -12.25 11.05
C ASP A 96 9.70 -12.92 10.08
N GLY A 97 10.23 -13.37 8.94
CA GLY A 97 9.46 -14.02 7.89
C GLY A 97 8.70 -13.07 6.95
N ILE A 98 8.79 -11.74 7.14
CA ILE A 98 8.24 -10.79 6.16
C ILE A 98 9.11 -10.81 4.91
N THR A 99 8.54 -11.30 3.82
CA THR A 99 9.18 -11.32 2.51
C THR A 99 8.40 -10.49 1.51
N LYS A 100 9.11 -9.79 0.62
CA LYS A 100 8.52 -9.13 -0.55
C LYS A 100 7.68 -10.11 -1.36
N PHE A 101 6.45 -9.73 -1.70
CA PHE A 101 5.59 -10.52 -2.58
C PHE A 101 4.83 -9.66 -3.58
N CYS A 102 4.48 -10.25 -4.72
CA CYS A 102 3.61 -9.61 -5.68
C CYS A 102 2.17 -9.62 -5.16
N LYS A 103 1.60 -8.43 -4.96
CA LYS A 103 0.20 -8.28 -4.54
C LYS A 103 -0.84 -8.73 -5.59
N TYR A 104 -0.40 -9.05 -6.80
CA TYR A 104 -1.25 -9.51 -7.89
C TYR A 104 -1.18 -11.02 -8.05
N SER A 105 -2.34 -11.65 -8.26
CA SER A 105 -2.44 -13.05 -8.64
C SER A 105 -2.70 -13.18 -10.14
N LYS A 106 -2.16 -14.25 -10.74
CA LYS A 106 -2.37 -14.53 -12.16
C LYS A 106 -3.80 -15.00 -12.38
N VAL A 107 -4.57 -14.26 -13.20
CA VAL A 107 -5.90 -14.68 -13.65
C VAL A 107 -5.81 -15.64 -14.84
N GLN A 108 -5.28 -15.18 -15.98
CA GLN A 108 -5.07 -16.03 -17.16
C GLN A 108 -4.00 -15.48 -18.11
N THR A 109 -3.71 -16.23 -19.16
CA THR A 109 -2.89 -15.77 -20.30
C THR A 109 -3.73 -15.87 -21.56
N THR A 110 -3.80 -14.79 -22.34
CA THR A 110 -4.64 -14.71 -23.54
C THR A 110 -4.07 -13.67 -24.52
N GLU A 111 -4.51 -13.73 -25.76
CA GLU A 111 -4.29 -12.67 -26.73
C GLU A 111 -5.10 -11.41 -26.37
N ALA A 112 -4.49 -10.25 -26.63
CA ALA A 112 -5.09 -8.95 -26.41
C ALA A 112 -4.64 -7.99 -27.51
N TYR A 113 -5.51 -7.03 -27.84
CA TYR A 113 -5.18 -5.91 -28.72
C TYR A 113 -4.81 -4.70 -27.86
N ILE A 114 -3.59 -4.19 -28.02
CA ILE A 114 -3.05 -3.12 -27.20
C ILE A 114 -2.86 -1.85 -28.05
N THR A 115 -3.23 -0.71 -27.49
CA THR A 115 -3.03 0.64 -28.06
C THR A 115 -2.36 1.54 -27.03
N LYS A 116 -2.14 2.83 -27.36
CA LYS A 116 -1.57 3.84 -26.44
C LYS A 116 -2.22 3.87 -25.08
N THR A 117 -3.55 3.77 -25.05
CA THR A 117 -4.34 4.03 -23.85
C THR A 117 -5.33 2.93 -23.54
N LYS A 118 -5.50 1.93 -24.41
CA LYS A 118 -6.54 0.90 -24.27
C LYS A 118 -6.03 -0.50 -24.58
N ILE A 119 -6.62 -1.47 -23.91
CA ILE A 119 -6.39 -2.91 -24.09
C ILE A 119 -7.74 -3.57 -24.31
N ALA A 120 -7.89 -4.36 -25.37
CA ALA A 120 -9.07 -5.18 -25.61
C ALA A 120 -8.69 -6.67 -25.51
N ILE A 121 -9.46 -7.43 -24.74
CA ILE A 121 -9.27 -8.86 -24.50
C ILE A 121 -10.54 -9.58 -24.99
N PRO A 122 -10.60 -10.03 -26.26
CA PRO A 122 -11.82 -10.57 -26.85
C PRO A 122 -12.35 -11.83 -26.15
N SER A 123 -11.43 -12.72 -25.74
CA SER A 123 -11.78 -13.97 -25.04
C SER A 123 -12.51 -13.75 -23.72
N LEU A 124 -12.30 -12.59 -23.10
CA LEU A 124 -12.97 -12.18 -21.86
C LEU A 124 -14.08 -11.16 -22.09
N GLN A 125 -14.34 -10.77 -23.35
CA GLN A 125 -15.27 -9.69 -23.69
C GLN A 125 -14.99 -8.39 -22.91
N MET A 126 -13.70 -8.09 -22.68
CA MET A 126 -13.28 -6.95 -21.89
C MET A 126 -12.54 -5.91 -22.72
N ALA A 127 -12.76 -4.63 -22.38
CA ALA A 127 -11.93 -3.51 -22.80
C ALA A 127 -11.52 -2.71 -21.56
N LEU A 128 -10.23 -2.40 -21.46
CA LEU A 128 -9.59 -1.78 -20.31
C LEU A 128 -8.87 -0.52 -20.76
N GLU A 129 -8.80 0.47 -19.88
CA GLU A 129 -8.03 1.68 -20.09
C GLU A 129 -6.76 1.64 -19.26
N ILE A 130 -5.63 1.93 -19.90
CA ILE A 130 -4.32 2.01 -19.27
C ILE A 130 -4.28 3.27 -18.42
N LYS A 131 -3.94 3.13 -17.13
CA LYS A 131 -3.79 4.26 -16.22
C LYS A 131 -2.66 5.16 -16.71
N GLN A 132 -2.89 6.46 -16.80
CA GLN A 132 -1.84 7.43 -17.15
C GLN A 132 -0.91 7.69 -15.95
N ASN A 133 0.32 8.13 -16.20
CA ASN A 133 1.33 8.46 -15.16
C ASN A 133 1.57 7.30 -14.17
N GLN A 134 1.82 6.10 -14.69
CA GLN A 134 2.16 4.96 -13.85
C GLN A 134 3.54 5.16 -13.24
N ASN A 135 3.68 4.73 -11.99
CA ASN A 135 4.95 4.73 -11.29
C ASN A 135 5.39 3.27 -11.14
N ASP A 136 6.68 2.99 -11.37
CA ASP A 136 7.23 1.62 -11.36
C ASP A 136 7.02 0.92 -10.01
N THR A 137 6.88 1.70 -8.93
CA THR A 137 6.55 1.25 -7.57
C THR A 137 5.24 0.44 -7.47
N GLN A 138 4.36 0.50 -8.45
CA GLN A 138 3.11 -0.28 -8.45
C GLN A 138 3.29 -1.71 -8.98
N ILE A 139 4.41 -1.99 -9.67
CA ILE A 139 4.77 -3.26 -10.31
C ILE A 139 5.93 -3.94 -9.54
N GLU A 140 6.48 -3.26 -8.55
CA GLU A 140 7.51 -3.80 -7.65
C GLU A 140 7.11 -5.17 -7.10
N ASN A 141 8.10 -6.04 -6.98
CA ASN A 141 7.99 -7.41 -6.47
C ASN A 141 7.22 -8.42 -7.36
N CYS A 142 6.77 -8.03 -8.57
CA CYS A 142 6.06 -8.93 -9.48
C CYS A 142 6.93 -9.67 -10.51
N SER A 143 8.25 -9.42 -10.55
CA SER A 143 9.20 -10.07 -11.48
C SER A 143 8.75 -10.06 -12.96
N LEU A 144 8.07 -8.98 -13.38
CA LEU A 144 7.57 -8.82 -14.75
C LEU A 144 8.51 -7.94 -15.55
N ARG A 145 8.81 -8.35 -16.80
CA ARG A 145 9.63 -7.54 -17.72
C ARG A 145 8.90 -6.31 -18.22
N MET A 146 7.62 -6.47 -18.54
CA MET A 146 6.76 -5.43 -19.07
C MET A 146 5.35 -5.65 -18.55
N ALA A 147 4.81 -4.65 -17.86
CA ALA A 147 3.44 -4.67 -17.38
C ALA A 147 2.86 -3.26 -17.38
N VAL A 148 1.53 -3.19 -17.48
CA VAL A 148 0.76 -1.97 -17.35
C VAL A 148 -0.40 -2.19 -16.41
N ILE A 149 -0.75 -1.16 -15.66
CA ILE A 149 -1.88 -1.15 -14.75
C ILE A 149 -3.06 -0.44 -15.40
N THR A 150 -4.26 -0.95 -15.21
CA THR A 150 -5.47 -0.34 -15.76
C THR A 150 -6.17 0.52 -14.72
N ASN A 151 -7.05 1.43 -15.15
CA ASN A 151 -7.79 2.32 -14.24
C ASN A 151 -8.66 1.57 -13.23
N ASN A 152 -9.11 0.36 -13.57
CA ASN A 152 -9.87 -0.55 -12.73
C ASN A 152 -8.99 -1.56 -11.95
N GLY A 153 -7.67 -1.37 -11.92
CA GLY A 153 -6.76 -2.08 -11.01
C GLY A 153 -6.22 -3.42 -11.52
N PHE A 154 -6.49 -3.82 -12.77
CA PHE A 154 -5.85 -5.00 -13.36
C PHE A 154 -4.41 -4.71 -13.74
N MET A 155 -3.56 -5.73 -13.60
CA MET A 155 -2.20 -5.73 -14.12
C MET A 155 -2.13 -6.61 -15.37
N ILE A 156 -1.70 -6.04 -16.49
CA ILE A 156 -1.53 -6.75 -17.74
C ILE A 156 -0.03 -6.90 -18.00
N SER A 157 0.48 -8.12 -17.85
CA SER A 157 1.84 -8.47 -18.28
C SER A 157 1.85 -8.80 -19.77
N ILE A 158 2.76 -8.17 -20.51
CA ILE A 158 2.92 -8.40 -21.95
C ILE A 158 4.08 -9.37 -22.15
N ARG A 159 3.77 -10.57 -22.66
CA ARG A 159 4.77 -11.59 -22.97
C ARG A 159 5.44 -11.27 -24.31
N ASP A 160 6.71 -11.65 -24.43
CA ASP A 160 7.49 -11.66 -25.69
C ASP A 160 7.83 -10.30 -26.34
N TYR A 161 7.76 -9.20 -25.59
CA TYR A 161 8.21 -7.90 -26.09
C TYR A 161 9.56 -7.50 -25.49
N ARG A 162 10.55 -7.22 -26.35
CA ARG A 162 11.92 -6.78 -25.98
C ARG A 162 12.08 -5.25 -25.93
N GLN A 163 11.00 -4.52 -26.12
CA GLN A 163 10.96 -3.09 -26.40
C GLN A 163 10.02 -2.39 -25.40
N SER A 164 10.07 -1.07 -25.29
CA SER A 164 9.26 -0.30 -24.32
C SER A 164 7.79 -0.21 -24.74
N LEU A 165 6.88 0.17 -23.81
CA LEU A 165 5.46 0.36 -24.14
C LEU A 165 5.26 1.37 -25.28
N SER A 166 6.03 2.46 -25.30
CA SER A 166 6.02 3.46 -26.38
C SER A 166 6.47 2.88 -27.71
N GLU A 167 7.47 2.00 -27.72
CA GLU A 167 7.91 1.32 -28.94
C GLU A 167 6.85 0.33 -29.47
N LEU A 168 6.16 -0.40 -28.58
CA LEU A 168 5.04 -1.29 -28.95
C LEU A 168 3.95 -0.47 -29.66
N ILE A 169 3.59 0.62 -29.01
CA ILE A 169 2.62 1.59 -29.45
C ILE A 169 2.98 2.19 -30.83
N ASP A 170 4.22 2.63 -31.01
CA ASP A 170 4.67 3.30 -32.21
C ASP A 170 4.80 2.30 -33.38
N SER A 171 5.11 1.04 -33.07
CA SER A 171 5.11 -0.04 -34.07
C SER A 171 3.70 -0.32 -34.64
N VAL A 172 2.66 -0.14 -33.82
CA VAL A 172 1.26 -0.29 -34.23
C VAL A 172 0.79 0.90 -35.07
N GLU A 173 1.24 2.12 -34.76
CA GLU A 173 0.93 3.30 -35.59
C GLU A 173 1.55 3.20 -36.99
N LYS A 174 2.74 2.61 -37.12
CA LYS A 174 3.43 2.44 -38.41
C LYS A 174 2.81 1.35 -39.30
N LYS A 175 2.14 0.34 -38.75
CA LYS A 175 1.41 -0.67 -39.54
C LYS A 175 0.02 -0.15 -39.87
N GLN A 176 -0.14 0.41 -41.07
CA GLN A 176 -1.41 0.83 -41.65
C GLN A 176 -2.56 -0.10 -41.23
N ARG A 177 -3.52 0.42 -40.46
CA ARG A 177 -4.83 -0.22 -40.29
C ARG A 177 -5.44 -0.41 -41.68
N ARG A 178 -5.31 -1.59 -42.27
CA ARG A 178 -6.09 -1.96 -43.46
C ARG A 178 -7.54 -2.05 -43.03
N ARG A 179 -8.26 -0.95 -43.23
CA ARG A 179 -9.72 -0.88 -43.13
C ARG A 179 -10.29 -1.80 -44.22
N ARG A 180 -10.66 -3.03 -43.86
CA ARG A 180 -11.53 -3.85 -44.72
C ARG A 180 -12.96 -3.40 -44.43
N SER A 181 -13.62 -2.79 -45.42
CA SER A 181 -15.04 -2.51 -45.35
C SER A 181 -15.79 -3.84 -45.34
N LEU A 182 -16.42 -4.19 -44.22
CA LEU A 182 -17.41 -5.25 -44.17
C LEU A 182 -18.75 -4.64 -44.57
N THR A 183 -19.15 -4.86 -45.82
CA THR A 183 -20.51 -4.56 -46.28
C THR A 183 -21.40 -5.69 -45.79
N LEU A 184 -22.20 -5.44 -44.76
CA LEU A 184 -23.31 -6.32 -44.42
C LEU A 184 -24.36 -6.16 -45.51
N LYS A 185 -24.54 -7.21 -46.34
CA LYS A 185 -25.74 -7.35 -47.18
C LYS A 185 -26.80 -8.04 -46.34
N GLU A 186 -27.87 -7.33 -46.06
CA GLU A 186 -29.13 -7.91 -45.58
C GLU A 186 -29.76 -8.71 -46.72
N ASP A 187 -29.96 -10.02 -46.51
CA ASP A 187 -30.72 -10.89 -47.41
C ASP A 187 -32.21 -10.60 -47.15
N GLN A 188 -32.84 -9.83 -48.04
CA GLN A 188 -34.30 -9.72 -48.07
C GLN A 188 -34.86 -11.07 -48.50
N ARG A 189 -35.45 -11.81 -47.56
CA ARG A 189 -36.43 -12.84 -47.88
C ARG A 189 -37.78 -12.46 -47.32
N VAL A 190 -38.58 -11.93 -48.23
CA VAL A 190 -40.05 -12.00 -48.20
C VAL A 190 -40.43 -13.44 -48.52
N TYR A 191 -41.14 -14.09 -47.60
CA TYR A 191 -42.38 -14.84 -47.83
C TYR A 191 -43.10 -15.01 -46.50
#